data_AF-A0A9E1WBX0-F1
#
_entry.id   AF-A0A9E1WBX0-F1
#
_cell.length_a   1.000
_cell.length_b   1.000
_cell.length_c   1.000
_cell.angle_alpha   90.00
_cell.angle_beta   90.00
_cell.angle_gamma   90.00
#
_symmetry.space_group_name_H-M   'P 1'
#
loop_
_entity.id
_entity.type
_entity.pdbx_description
1 polymer ?
#
loop_
_entity_poly.entity_id
_entity_poly.type
_entity_poly.pdbx_seq_one_letter_code
_entity_poly.pdbx_strand_id
1 'polypeptide(L)'
;MKFQFLKYLTIFNIGLSFAFATIERGQEIYNQICFNCHGPNLDGGIGPNLVDSYWKNGDSHDAIYRSIAKGVSGTEMIAYELVYSEKDLQSLTEFIIYKQEGNRETLRSTYARDYFEGKRLDPDLFDSIESTSQTRLPENFYYVDRMFDGILRGQSKLYISSPGKYRFTTGGRGRTSIWVNRDEVLYSNDKKDKSTRINKDFELSAGIHDLEIIHEEPTSHSMRFHARLQKLNGKHWMLTGKSLEGSVPKVVRSGQKAKVIRKWIDDLPPRTLLLLLPNQVLLAYDSASGKIIKGWESAFINQTPSLDSRSQKKSEVKGKELTGIAKTILEGDRFNLLHYETSGDSVIIATLVDGQQKKFSISPEGKNSYKLSF
;
A
#
# COMPACT_ATOMS: atom_id res chain seq x y z
N MET A 1 16.76 -25.24 54.20
CA MET A 1 17.06 -24.71 52.84
C MET A 1 15.95 -25.18 51.90
N LYS A 2 15.04 -24.28 51.46
CA LYS A 2 14.99 -23.68 50.10
C LYS A 2 15.03 -24.75 48.98
N PHE A 3 14.09 -24.81 48.05
CA PHE A 3 13.84 -23.73 47.09
C PHE A 3 12.39 -23.63 46.57
N GLN A 4 12.02 -22.37 46.38
CA GLN A 4 10.83 -21.83 45.70
C GLN A 4 10.59 -22.43 44.31
N PHE A 5 9.41 -23.01 44.09
CA PHE A 5 8.88 -23.35 42.76
C PHE A 5 7.65 -22.50 42.36
N LEU A 6 7.45 -21.36 43.02
CA LEU A 6 6.26 -20.51 42.83
C LEU A 6 6.65 -19.04 42.56
N LYS A 7 7.33 -18.78 41.42
CA LYS A 7 7.57 -17.39 40.95
C LYS A 7 7.45 -17.18 39.44
N TYR A 8 7.28 -18.21 38.62
CA TYR A 8 7.25 -18.06 37.16
C TYR A 8 5.85 -17.97 36.55
N LEU A 9 4.78 -18.29 37.28
CA LEU A 9 3.41 -18.17 36.76
C LEU A 9 2.84 -16.74 36.87
N THR A 10 3.40 -15.91 37.76
CA THR A 10 2.92 -14.53 37.98
C THR A 10 3.53 -13.55 36.98
N ILE A 11 4.75 -13.79 36.48
CA ILE A 11 5.47 -12.87 35.59
C ILE A 11 4.87 -12.87 34.17
N PHE A 12 4.40 -14.03 33.68
CA PHE A 12 3.74 -14.14 32.38
C PHE A 12 2.36 -13.45 32.34
N ASN A 13 1.61 -13.52 33.45
CA ASN A 13 0.32 -12.84 33.58
C ASN A 13 0.46 -11.31 33.69
N ILE A 14 1.48 -10.80 34.39
CA ILE A 14 1.71 -9.36 34.52
C ILE A 14 2.11 -8.73 33.17
N GLY A 15 2.99 -9.39 32.40
CA GLY A 15 3.41 -8.90 31.07
C GLY A 15 2.25 -8.85 30.08
N LEU A 16 1.38 -9.85 30.11
CA LEU A 16 0.20 -9.91 29.24
C LEU A 16 -0.83 -8.83 29.63
N SER A 17 -1.13 -8.65 30.92
CA SER A 17 -2.04 -7.58 31.39
C SER A 17 -1.51 -6.17 31.10
N PHE A 18 -0.20 -5.95 31.16
CA PHE A 18 0.41 -4.66 30.81
C PHE A 18 0.33 -4.38 29.31
N ALA A 19 0.53 -5.40 28.47
CA ALA A 19 0.35 -5.29 27.01
C ALA A 19 -1.11 -4.98 26.64
N PHE A 20 -2.09 -5.60 27.30
CA PHE A 20 -3.50 -5.28 27.07
C PHE A 20 -3.87 -3.86 27.51
N ALA A 21 -3.41 -3.42 28.69
CA ALA A 21 -3.66 -2.06 29.18
C ALA A 21 -3.03 -0.97 28.27
N THR A 22 -1.89 -1.25 27.65
CA THR A 22 -1.24 -0.33 26.69
C THR A 22 -2.00 -0.25 25.36
N ILE A 23 -2.50 -1.39 24.83
CA ILE A 23 -3.33 -1.41 23.62
C ILE A 23 -4.66 -0.69 23.84
N GLU A 24 -5.33 -0.91 24.97
CA GLU A 24 -6.60 -0.25 25.32
C GLU A 24 -6.43 1.27 25.37
N ARG A 25 -5.39 1.74 26.07
CA ARG A 25 -5.07 3.17 26.13
C ARG A 25 -4.80 3.76 24.75
N GLY A 26 -4.06 3.05 23.90
CA GLY A 26 -3.83 3.46 22.52
C GLY A 26 -5.10 3.55 21.70
N GLN A 27 -6.02 2.61 21.88
CA GLN A 27 -7.32 2.60 21.20
C GLN A 27 -8.20 3.79 21.64
N GLU A 28 -8.21 4.12 22.92
CA GLU A 28 -8.93 5.31 23.44
C GLU A 28 -8.43 6.58 22.75
N ILE A 29 -7.10 6.79 22.70
CA ILE A 29 -6.49 7.95 22.06
C ILE A 29 -6.85 7.98 20.57
N TYR A 30 -6.76 6.84 19.88
CA TYR A 30 -7.13 6.74 18.47
C TYR A 30 -8.58 7.20 18.22
N ASN A 31 -9.50 6.77 19.08
CA ASN A 31 -10.93 7.09 19.00
C ASN A 31 -11.25 8.53 19.40
N GLN A 32 -10.37 9.24 20.09
CA GLN A 32 -10.58 10.64 20.42
C GLN A 32 -10.28 11.56 19.23
N ILE A 33 -9.20 11.28 18.47
CA ILE A 33 -8.69 12.24 17.49
C ILE A 33 -8.27 11.62 16.14
N CYS A 34 -7.63 10.46 16.15
CA CYS A 34 -7.00 9.89 14.94
C CYS A 34 -8.03 9.38 13.92
N PHE A 35 -9.13 8.79 14.40
CA PHE A 35 -10.17 8.19 13.55
C PHE A 35 -10.83 9.21 12.59
N ASN A 36 -10.86 10.49 12.96
CA ASN A 36 -11.40 11.56 12.11
C ASN A 36 -10.70 11.62 10.76
N CYS A 37 -9.41 11.29 10.72
CA CYS A 37 -8.62 11.27 9.50
C CYS A 37 -8.37 9.86 8.96
N HIS A 38 -8.11 8.88 9.84
CA HIS A 38 -7.71 7.53 9.45
C HIS A 38 -8.86 6.51 9.45
N GLY A 39 -10.08 6.96 9.74
CA GLY A 39 -11.29 6.14 9.76
C GLY A 39 -11.45 5.35 11.07
N PRO A 40 -12.68 4.96 11.45
CA PRO A 40 -12.92 4.16 12.66
C PRO A 40 -12.28 2.78 12.61
N ASN A 41 -12.05 2.24 11.40
CA ASN A 41 -11.45 0.92 11.18
C ASN A 41 -9.99 1.00 10.71
N LEU A 42 -9.33 2.16 10.86
CA LEU A 42 -7.98 2.42 10.35
C LEU A 42 -7.86 2.31 8.83
N ASP A 43 -8.98 2.25 8.10
CA ASP A 43 -9.01 1.96 6.67
C ASP A 43 -8.82 3.20 5.78
N GLY A 44 -8.53 4.35 6.40
CA GLY A 44 -8.17 5.61 5.77
C GLY A 44 -9.35 6.57 5.62
N GLY A 45 -9.05 7.78 5.13
CA GLY A 45 -10.03 8.83 4.93
C GLY A 45 -9.35 10.10 4.45
N ILE A 46 -9.22 11.07 5.36
CA ILE A 46 -8.37 12.24 5.11
C ILE A 46 -6.90 11.84 5.12
N GLY A 47 -6.52 11.00 6.08
CA GLY A 47 -5.21 10.37 6.20
C GLY A 47 -5.16 9.02 5.47
N PRO A 48 -3.95 8.45 5.33
CA PRO A 48 -3.77 7.13 4.72
C PRO A 48 -4.47 6.03 5.53
N ASN A 49 -4.76 4.92 4.85
CA ASN A 49 -5.04 3.64 5.49
C ASN A 49 -3.83 3.19 6.32
N LEU A 50 -4.08 2.68 7.53
CA LEU A 50 -3.06 2.26 8.49
C LEU A 50 -3.08 0.75 8.75
N VAL A 51 -3.84 -0.06 8.00
CA VAL A 51 -3.90 -1.53 8.15
C VAL A 51 -3.61 -2.27 6.84
N ASP A 52 -3.37 -1.55 5.77
CA ASP A 52 -2.94 -2.14 4.51
C ASP A 52 -1.41 -2.34 4.47
N SER A 53 -0.93 -2.85 3.33
CA SER A 53 0.48 -3.21 3.19
C SER A 53 1.39 -2.02 2.90
N TYR A 54 0.85 -0.88 2.43
CA TYR A 54 1.67 0.25 2.00
C TYR A 54 1.92 1.32 3.07
N TRP A 55 3.19 1.52 3.42
CA TRP A 55 3.64 2.45 4.45
C TRP A 55 4.70 3.41 3.93
N LYS A 56 4.27 4.61 3.52
CA LYS A 56 5.16 5.64 2.95
C LYS A 56 6.26 6.10 3.92
N ASN A 57 5.93 6.28 5.20
CA ASN A 57 6.83 6.84 6.20
C ASN A 57 7.51 5.76 7.07
N GLY A 58 7.49 4.51 6.61
CA GLY A 58 7.97 3.34 7.33
C GLY A 58 6.89 2.68 8.19
N ASP A 59 7.06 1.37 8.40
CA ASP A 59 6.11 0.47 9.05
C ASP A 59 6.66 -0.22 10.30
N SER A 60 7.94 -0.01 10.61
CA SER A 60 8.54 -0.41 11.89
C SER A 60 7.92 0.39 13.03
N HIS A 61 7.89 -0.19 14.24
CA HIS A 61 7.46 0.50 15.46
C HIS A 61 8.02 1.93 15.58
N ASP A 62 9.33 2.11 15.44
CA ASP A 62 9.98 3.42 15.59
C ASP A 62 9.57 4.44 14.53
N ALA A 63 9.33 3.97 13.30
CA ALA A 63 8.88 4.82 12.21
C ALA A 63 7.44 5.31 12.42
N ILE A 64 6.58 4.43 12.92
CA ILE A 64 5.20 4.75 13.28
C ILE A 64 5.21 5.73 14.46
N TYR A 65 5.93 5.42 15.54
CA TYR A 65 6.07 6.29 16.70
C TYR A 65 6.56 7.68 16.30
N ARG A 66 7.64 7.77 15.51
CA ARG A 66 8.19 9.04 15.04
C ARG A 66 7.17 9.84 14.22
N SER A 67 6.42 9.17 13.34
CA SER A 67 5.38 9.81 12.51
C SER A 67 4.23 10.37 13.35
N ILE A 68 3.88 9.71 14.46
CA ILE A 68 2.88 10.21 15.41
C ILE A 68 3.46 11.36 16.23
N ALA A 69 4.63 11.15 16.84
CA ALA A 69 5.27 12.11 17.74
C ALA A 69 5.60 13.44 17.03
N LYS A 70 6.25 13.36 15.86
CA LYS A 70 6.77 14.52 15.12
C LYS A 70 5.83 15.01 14.01
N GLY A 71 4.77 14.27 13.72
CA GLY A 71 3.91 14.56 12.57
C GLY A 71 4.60 14.28 11.23
N VAL A 72 3.95 14.69 10.15
CA VAL A 72 4.44 14.52 8.78
C VAL A 72 4.39 15.86 8.05
N SER A 73 5.57 16.45 7.81
CA SER A 73 5.70 17.74 7.15
C SER A 73 5.03 17.78 5.78
N GLY A 74 4.35 18.90 5.48
CA GLY A 74 3.61 19.08 4.23
C GLY A 74 2.26 18.35 4.18
N THR A 75 1.76 17.89 5.34
CA THR A 75 0.43 17.27 5.48
C THR A 75 -0.30 17.82 6.70
N GLU A 76 -1.58 17.49 6.85
CA GLU A 76 -2.39 17.83 8.03
C GLU A 76 -2.03 17.02 9.29
N MET A 77 -1.11 16.05 9.18
CA MET A 77 -0.66 15.24 10.32
C MET A 77 0.32 16.04 11.19
N ILE A 78 -0.19 16.68 12.24
CA ILE A 78 0.59 17.46 13.20
C ILE A 78 1.46 16.58 14.11
N ALA A 79 2.38 17.23 14.85
CA ALA A 79 3.17 16.60 15.90
C ALA A 79 2.33 16.40 17.18
N TYR A 80 2.10 15.15 17.57
CA TYR A 80 1.29 14.84 18.76
C TYR A 80 2.10 14.79 20.07
N GLU A 81 3.42 14.91 20.02
CA GLU A 81 4.27 14.99 21.23
C GLU A 81 4.04 16.25 22.07
N LEU A 82 3.42 17.28 21.49
CA LEU A 82 3.01 18.49 22.21
C LEU A 82 1.62 18.34 22.86
N VAL A 83 0.91 17.24 22.58
CA VAL A 83 -0.48 17.00 22.99
C VAL A 83 -0.57 15.83 23.97
N TYR A 84 0.20 14.76 23.74
CA TYR A 84 0.19 13.55 24.53
C TYR A 84 1.57 13.26 25.12
N SER A 85 1.59 12.60 26.28
CA SER A 85 2.83 12.12 26.90
C SER A 85 3.49 11.03 26.06
N GLU A 86 4.81 10.83 26.22
CA GLU A 86 5.55 9.76 25.55
C GLU A 86 4.91 8.38 25.78
N LYS A 87 4.45 8.09 26.99
CA LYS A 87 3.78 6.81 27.31
C LYS A 87 2.47 6.64 26.54
N ASP A 88 1.71 7.71 26.35
CA ASP A 88 0.47 7.70 25.56
C ASP A 88 0.78 7.51 24.07
N LEU A 89 1.84 8.15 23.56
CA LEU A 89 2.30 7.96 22.18
C LEU A 89 2.78 6.52 21.93
N GLN A 90 3.50 5.92 22.88
CA GLN A 90 3.89 4.51 22.83
C GLN A 90 2.64 3.61 22.81
N SER A 91 1.69 3.85 23.72
CA SER A 91 0.43 3.10 23.76
C SER A 91 -0.35 3.17 22.45
N LEU A 92 -0.43 4.36 21.84
CA LEU A 92 -1.04 4.56 20.51
C LEU A 92 -0.30 3.82 19.40
N THR A 93 1.04 3.82 19.45
CA THR A 93 1.88 3.09 18.49
C THR A 93 1.64 1.57 18.60
N GLU A 94 1.63 1.04 19.83
CA GLU A 94 1.35 -0.38 20.10
C GLU A 94 -0.05 -0.78 19.63
N PHE A 95 -1.06 0.07 19.82
CA PHE A 95 -2.39 -0.18 19.26
C PHE A 95 -2.36 -0.29 17.73
N ILE A 96 -1.67 0.61 17.03
CA ILE A 96 -1.57 0.57 15.56
C ILE A 96 -0.81 -0.69 15.11
N ILE A 97 0.28 -1.04 15.79
CA ILE A 97 1.06 -2.26 15.56
C ILE A 97 0.20 -3.52 15.78
N TYR A 98 -0.58 -3.56 16.86
CA TYR A 98 -1.50 -4.65 17.17
C TYR A 98 -2.56 -4.87 16.07
N LYS A 99 -2.91 -3.82 15.32
CA LYS A 99 -3.84 -3.93 14.17
C LYS A 99 -3.17 -4.42 12.88
N GLN A 100 -1.84 -4.60 12.86
CA GLN A 100 -1.13 -5.07 11.68
C GLN A 100 -1.17 -6.58 11.53
N GLU A 101 -1.16 -7.02 10.27
CA GLU A 101 -1.08 -8.43 9.92
C GLU A 101 -0.32 -8.66 8.61
N GLY A 102 0.21 -9.88 8.47
CA GLY A 102 0.87 -10.34 7.27
C GLY A 102 2.29 -9.83 7.16
N ASN A 103 2.74 -9.67 5.93
CA ASN A 103 4.11 -9.23 5.64
C ASN A 103 4.28 -7.76 5.97
N ARG A 104 5.33 -7.46 6.73
CA ARG A 104 5.73 -6.12 7.14
C ARG A 104 7.23 -6.04 7.22
N GLU A 105 7.72 -4.83 7.30
CA GLU A 105 9.11 -4.53 7.50
C GLU A 105 10.02 -5.05 6.38
N THR A 106 9.50 -4.99 5.16
CA THR A 106 10.06 -5.72 4.02
C THR A 106 11.34 -5.09 3.50
N LEU A 107 12.45 -5.81 3.65
CA LEU A 107 13.76 -5.46 3.13
C LEU A 107 14.08 -6.35 1.93
N ARG A 108 14.36 -5.72 0.79
CA ARG A 108 14.84 -6.39 -0.41
C ARG A 108 16.33 -6.20 -0.53
N SER A 109 17.07 -7.29 -0.60
CA SER A 109 18.48 -7.30 -1.00
C SER A 109 18.65 -8.08 -2.30
N THR A 110 19.54 -7.63 -3.19
CA THR A 110 19.86 -8.35 -4.42
C THR A 110 21.33 -8.72 -4.52
N TYR A 111 21.62 -9.80 -5.23
CA TYR A 111 22.97 -10.35 -5.36
C TYR A 111 23.22 -10.83 -6.79
N ALA A 112 24.49 -10.79 -7.21
CA ALA A 112 24.93 -11.40 -8.47
C ALA A 112 24.71 -12.93 -8.44
N ARG A 113 24.35 -13.50 -9.59
CA ARG A 113 23.99 -14.92 -9.73
C ARG A 113 25.19 -15.86 -9.52
N ASP A 114 26.34 -15.50 -10.09
CA ASP A 114 27.49 -16.38 -10.32
C ASP A 114 27.95 -17.12 -9.06
N TYR A 115 27.98 -16.42 -7.91
CA TYR A 115 28.44 -17.04 -6.66
C TYR A 115 27.55 -18.19 -6.19
N PHE A 116 26.26 -18.17 -6.49
CA PHE A 116 25.27 -19.11 -5.95
C PHE A 116 24.91 -20.23 -6.91
N GLU A 117 25.52 -20.25 -8.09
CA GLU A 117 25.24 -21.28 -9.10
C GLU A 117 25.43 -22.67 -8.49
N GLY A 118 24.41 -23.52 -8.65
CA GLY A 118 24.42 -24.89 -8.12
C GLY A 118 24.25 -25.03 -6.60
N LYS A 119 24.40 -23.97 -5.81
CA LYS A 119 24.30 -23.99 -4.33
C LYS A 119 22.84 -24.05 -3.86
N ARG A 120 22.60 -24.59 -2.66
CA ARG A 120 21.29 -24.49 -1.99
C ARG A 120 21.11 -23.06 -1.49
N LEU A 121 19.95 -22.46 -1.71
CA LEU A 121 19.69 -21.09 -1.24
C LEU A 121 19.44 -21.10 0.28
N ASP A 122 20.52 -21.08 1.05
CA ASP A 122 20.51 -21.06 2.50
C ASP A 122 20.90 -19.64 2.99
N PRO A 123 20.20 -19.05 3.99
CA PRO A 123 20.53 -17.74 4.54
C PRO A 123 22.00 -17.58 4.91
N ASP A 124 22.64 -18.62 5.43
CA ASP A 124 24.04 -18.57 5.88
C ASP A 124 25.02 -18.30 4.73
N LEU A 125 24.63 -18.61 3.48
CA LEU A 125 25.46 -18.30 2.30
C LEU A 125 25.60 -16.80 2.05
N PHE A 126 24.68 -15.99 2.58
CA PHE A 126 24.63 -14.56 2.34
C PHE A 126 25.35 -13.76 3.43
N ASP A 127 25.71 -14.38 4.56
CA ASP A 127 26.34 -13.69 5.69
C ASP A 127 27.76 -13.20 5.40
N SER A 128 28.41 -13.78 4.38
CA SER A 128 29.78 -13.44 3.97
C SER A 128 29.85 -12.62 2.68
N ILE A 129 28.71 -12.21 2.13
CA ILE A 129 28.65 -11.56 0.81
C ILE A 129 27.85 -10.28 0.91
N GLU A 130 28.43 -9.22 0.37
CA GLU A 130 27.76 -7.94 0.26
C GLU A 130 26.68 -7.97 -0.84
N SER A 131 25.49 -7.46 -0.50
CA SER A 131 24.43 -7.29 -1.49
C SER A 131 24.79 -6.23 -2.52
N THR A 132 24.46 -6.48 -3.79
CA THR A 132 24.57 -5.48 -4.86
C THR A 132 23.64 -4.29 -4.63
N SER A 133 22.47 -4.53 -4.03
CA SER A 133 21.58 -3.46 -3.59
C SER A 133 20.75 -3.90 -2.39
N GLN A 134 20.32 -2.92 -1.59
CA GLN A 134 19.41 -3.13 -0.48
C GLN A 134 18.38 -2.00 -0.43
N THR A 135 17.10 -2.32 -0.24
CA THR A 135 16.01 -1.35 -0.28
C THR A 135 14.86 -1.79 0.62
N ARG A 136 14.40 -0.90 1.51
CA ARG A 136 13.16 -1.09 2.26
C ARG A 136 11.97 -0.84 1.34
N LEU A 137 11.05 -1.80 1.26
CA LEU A 137 9.90 -1.76 0.37
C LEU A 137 8.66 -1.30 1.13
N PRO A 138 8.13 -0.08 0.88
CA PRO A 138 6.96 0.42 1.58
C PRO A 138 5.70 -0.38 1.26
N GLU A 139 5.61 -1.04 0.10
CA GLU A 139 4.47 -1.89 -0.30
C GLU A 139 4.31 -3.16 0.53
N ASN A 140 5.35 -3.57 1.25
CA ASN A 140 5.46 -4.84 1.94
C ASN A 140 5.21 -6.08 1.08
N PHE A 141 5.58 -5.99 -0.19
CA PHE A 141 5.67 -7.12 -1.10
C PHE A 141 7.06 -7.17 -1.70
N TYR A 142 7.57 -8.38 -1.90
CA TYR A 142 8.80 -8.58 -2.66
C TYR A 142 8.54 -8.42 -4.16
N TYR A 143 9.41 -7.67 -4.82
CA TYR A 143 9.48 -7.54 -6.27
C TYR A 143 10.91 -7.23 -6.70
N VAL A 144 11.22 -7.51 -7.95
CA VAL A 144 12.47 -7.11 -8.60
C VAL A 144 12.20 -6.16 -9.74
N ASP A 145 13.24 -5.45 -10.16
CA ASP A 145 13.15 -4.49 -11.25
C ASP A 145 13.00 -5.23 -12.61
N ARG A 146 12.62 -4.50 -13.67
CA ARG A 146 12.50 -5.11 -15.01
C ARG A 146 13.86 -5.61 -15.48
N MET A 147 13.89 -6.78 -16.11
CA MET A 147 15.13 -7.43 -16.56
C MET A 147 16.13 -7.72 -15.45
N PHE A 148 15.65 -7.90 -14.21
CA PHE A 148 16.50 -8.32 -13.11
C PHE A 148 17.18 -9.66 -13.43
N ASP A 149 18.50 -9.67 -13.29
CA ASP A 149 19.35 -10.86 -13.38
C ASP A 149 20.16 -10.99 -12.09
N GLY A 150 19.82 -11.99 -11.28
CA GLY A 150 20.45 -12.20 -9.99
C GLY A 150 19.55 -12.93 -9.02
N ILE A 151 19.83 -12.74 -7.73
CA ILE A 151 19.12 -13.38 -6.63
C ILE A 151 18.48 -12.31 -5.77
N LEU A 152 17.19 -12.52 -5.49
CA LEU A 152 16.43 -11.78 -4.52
C LEU A 152 16.57 -12.46 -3.16
N ARG A 153 17.00 -11.71 -2.14
CA ARG A 153 16.86 -12.07 -0.73
C ARG A 153 15.89 -11.07 -0.10
N GLY A 154 14.70 -11.54 0.20
CA GLY A 154 13.69 -10.81 0.94
C GLY A 154 13.76 -11.15 2.41
N GLN A 155 13.85 -10.14 3.28
CA GLN A 155 13.77 -10.28 4.74
C GLN A 155 12.62 -9.44 5.27
N SER A 156 11.78 -10.00 6.12
CA SER A 156 10.61 -9.32 6.63
C SER A 156 10.12 -9.91 7.96
N LYS A 157 9.09 -9.28 8.50
CA LYS A 157 8.39 -9.70 9.71
C LYS A 157 6.97 -10.13 9.32
N LEU A 158 6.57 -11.31 9.79
CA LEU A 158 5.20 -11.83 9.69
C LEU A 158 4.43 -11.50 10.95
N TYR A 159 3.44 -10.63 10.84
CA TYR A 159 2.53 -10.25 11.91
C TYR A 159 1.34 -11.20 11.92
N ILE A 160 1.22 -12.00 12.98
CA ILE A 160 0.21 -13.03 13.13
C ILE A 160 -0.72 -12.65 14.28
N SER A 161 -1.98 -12.37 13.97
CA SER A 161 -2.99 -12.01 14.98
C SER A 161 -3.58 -13.21 15.71
N SER A 162 -3.65 -14.36 15.05
CA SER A 162 -4.29 -15.56 15.61
C SER A 162 -3.42 -16.78 15.32
N PRO A 163 -3.06 -17.57 16.34
CA PRO A 163 -2.20 -18.72 16.16
C PRO A 163 -2.86 -19.78 15.27
N GLY A 164 -2.04 -20.69 14.73
CA GLY A 164 -2.50 -21.88 14.04
C GLY A 164 -1.53 -22.35 12.97
N LYS A 165 -2.04 -23.23 12.11
CA LYS A 165 -1.26 -23.91 11.09
C LYS A 165 -1.26 -23.13 9.77
N TYR A 166 -0.09 -23.01 9.16
CA TYR A 166 0.17 -22.24 7.95
C TYR A 166 0.93 -23.07 6.91
N ARG A 167 0.82 -22.65 5.64
CA ARG A 167 1.59 -23.18 4.51
C ARG A 167 1.91 -22.05 3.53
N PHE A 168 3.07 -22.14 2.88
CA PHE A 168 3.35 -21.31 1.70
C PHE A 168 2.82 -21.97 0.41
N THR A 169 2.15 -21.18 -0.41
CA THR A 169 1.89 -21.52 -1.82
C THR A 169 2.82 -20.69 -2.68
N THR A 170 3.65 -21.34 -3.48
CA THR A 170 4.55 -20.68 -4.42
C THR A 170 4.32 -21.19 -5.84
N GLY A 171 4.70 -20.36 -6.81
CA GLY A 171 4.79 -20.75 -8.20
C GLY A 171 5.76 -19.85 -8.95
N GLY A 172 6.03 -20.18 -10.22
CA GLY A 172 7.08 -19.55 -11.01
C GLY A 172 8.12 -20.56 -11.48
N ARG A 173 9.24 -20.05 -12.01
CA ARG A 173 10.40 -20.86 -12.44
C ARG A 173 11.59 -20.58 -11.53
N GLY A 174 12.65 -21.35 -11.70
CA GLY A 174 13.90 -21.21 -10.97
C GLY A 174 13.90 -21.92 -9.63
N ARG A 175 14.58 -21.33 -8.66
CA ARG A 175 14.81 -21.91 -7.34
C ARG A 175 14.47 -20.95 -6.23
N THR A 176 13.85 -21.47 -5.18
CA THR A 176 13.34 -20.70 -4.06
C THR A 176 13.57 -21.47 -2.77
N SER A 177 14.00 -20.78 -1.73
CA SER A 177 13.87 -21.22 -0.34
C SER A 177 13.06 -20.19 0.46
N ILE A 178 12.28 -20.68 1.42
CA ILE A 178 11.56 -19.85 2.38
C ILE A 178 11.83 -20.37 3.78
N TRP A 179 12.20 -19.44 4.65
CA TRP A 179 12.58 -19.69 6.03
C TRP A 179 11.71 -18.87 6.96
N VAL A 180 11.28 -19.49 8.05
CA VAL A 180 10.49 -18.83 9.09
C VAL A 180 11.16 -19.09 10.42
N ASN A 181 11.53 -18.04 11.15
CA ASN A 181 12.32 -18.15 12.39
C ASN A 181 13.58 -19.03 12.24
N ARG A 182 14.26 -18.95 11.10
CA ARG A 182 15.42 -19.78 10.71
C ARG A 182 15.14 -21.26 10.45
N ASP A 183 13.87 -21.68 10.40
CA ASP A 183 13.51 -23.02 9.96
C ASP A 183 13.14 -23.01 8.46
N GLU A 184 13.78 -23.88 7.67
CA GLU A 184 13.45 -24.06 6.26
C GLU A 184 12.09 -24.79 6.11
N VAL A 185 11.09 -24.05 5.66
CA VAL A 185 9.71 -24.54 5.52
C VAL A 185 9.34 -24.81 4.07
N LEU A 186 10.01 -24.18 3.12
CA LEU A 186 9.84 -24.44 1.69
C LEU A 186 11.17 -24.41 0.95
N TYR A 187 11.37 -25.38 0.07
CA TYR A 187 12.44 -25.37 -0.92
C TYR A 187 11.94 -25.93 -2.24
N SER A 188 12.30 -25.27 -3.34
CA SER A 188 11.98 -25.73 -4.68
C SER A 188 13.07 -25.33 -5.67
N ASN A 189 13.29 -26.17 -6.67
CA ASN A 189 14.25 -25.94 -7.73
C ASN A 189 13.74 -26.66 -8.98
N ASP A 190 13.40 -25.90 -10.03
CA ASP A 190 12.82 -26.43 -11.26
C ASP A 190 13.80 -27.28 -12.09
N LYS A 191 15.11 -27.11 -11.88
CA LYS A 191 16.18 -27.91 -12.50
C LYS A 191 16.51 -29.20 -11.75
N LYS A 192 15.86 -29.49 -10.60
CA LYS A 192 16.11 -30.68 -9.78
C LYS A 192 14.87 -31.57 -9.68
N ASP A 193 15.10 -32.82 -9.29
CA ASP A 193 14.01 -33.79 -9.10
C ASP A 193 13.02 -33.33 -8.02
N LYS A 194 11.74 -33.71 -8.19
CA LYS A 194 10.67 -33.31 -7.27
C LYS A 194 10.88 -33.83 -5.84
N SER A 195 11.59 -34.95 -5.64
CA SER A 195 11.94 -35.48 -4.32
C SER A 195 12.79 -34.52 -3.48
N THR A 196 13.49 -33.58 -4.12
CA THR A 196 14.29 -32.57 -3.40
C THR A 196 13.44 -31.42 -2.85
N ARG A 197 12.16 -31.34 -3.20
CA ARG A 197 11.27 -30.23 -2.81
C ARG A 197 10.79 -30.40 -1.38
N ILE A 198 10.73 -29.28 -0.67
CA ILE A 198 10.16 -29.18 0.67
C ILE A 198 8.97 -28.23 0.59
N ASN A 199 7.83 -28.63 1.16
CA ASN A 199 6.72 -27.73 1.43
C ASN A 199 5.99 -28.24 2.67
N LYS A 200 6.38 -27.69 3.83
CA LYS A 200 5.86 -28.10 5.13
C LYS A 200 4.67 -27.24 5.50
N ASP A 201 3.71 -27.86 6.19
CA ASP A 201 2.88 -27.08 7.10
C ASP A 201 3.67 -26.79 8.37
N PHE A 202 3.43 -25.62 8.96
CA PHE A 202 4.09 -25.20 10.19
C PHE A 202 3.12 -24.40 11.07
N GLU A 203 3.36 -24.40 12.37
CA GLU A 203 2.55 -23.64 13.33
C GLU A 203 3.17 -22.25 13.56
N LEU A 204 2.33 -21.23 13.66
CA LEU A 204 2.72 -19.90 14.13
C LEU A 204 1.89 -19.54 15.36
N SER A 205 2.53 -18.98 16.37
CA SER A 205 1.84 -18.32 17.48
C SER A 205 1.28 -16.97 17.04
N ALA A 206 0.42 -16.35 17.84
CA ALA A 206 0.20 -14.91 17.68
C ALA A 206 1.50 -14.16 18.02
N GLY A 207 1.78 -13.08 17.31
CA GLY A 207 3.00 -12.29 17.46
C GLY A 207 3.71 -12.03 16.14
N ILE A 208 5.00 -11.68 16.25
CA ILE A 208 5.85 -11.32 15.13
C ILE A 208 6.87 -12.44 14.90
N HIS A 209 6.98 -12.90 13.66
CA HIS A 209 7.91 -13.95 13.25
C HIS A 209 8.85 -13.46 12.15
N ASP A 210 10.07 -13.97 12.13
CA ASP A 210 11.01 -13.67 11.05
C ASP A 210 10.64 -14.46 9.80
N LEU A 211 10.65 -13.79 8.64
CA LEU A 211 10.47 -14.41 7.33
C LEU A 211 11.63 -14.03 6.44
N GLU A 212 12.15 -15.04 5.75
CA GLU A 212 13.15 -14.86 4.72
C GLU A 212 12.77 -15.65 3.46
N ILE A 213 12.76 -14.97 2.32
CA ILE A 213 12.49 -15.55 1.00
C ILE A 213 13.70 -15.33 0.12
N ILE A 214 14.31 -16.40 -0.34
CA ILE A 214 15.47 -16.34 -1.23
C ILE A 214 15.05 -16.95 -2.56
N HIS A 215 15.20 -16.20 -3.64
CA HIS A 215 14.68 -16.58 -4.93
C HIS A 215 15.60 -16.18 -6.09
N GLU A 216 15.77 -17.11 -7.02
CA GLU A 216 16.44 -16.92 -8.30
C GLU A 216 15.54 -17.45 -9.42
N GLU A 217 15.34 -16.66 -10.47
CA GLU A 217 14.68 -17.09 -11.71
C GLU A 217 15.47 -16.66 -12.96
N PRO A 218 15.16 -17.23 -14.15
CA PRO A 218 15.75 -16.73 -15.40
C PRO A 218 15.36 -15.28 -15.66
N THR A 219 16.31 -14.49 -16.19
CA THR A 219 16.11 -13.09 -16.55
C THR A 219 14.90 -12.93 -17.47
N SER A 220 13.99 -12.03 -17.10
CA SER A 220 12.78 -11.77 -17.88
C SER A 220 12.26 -10.34 -17.66
N HIS A 221 11.28 -9.94 -18.49
CA HIS A 221 10.70 -8.58 -18.43
C HIS A 221 10.10 -8.22 -17.06
N SER A 222 9.64 -9.19 -16.27
CA SER A 222 9.02 -8.98 -14.97
C SER A 222 9.15 -10.22 -14.10
N MET A 223 9.17 -10.02 -12.77
CA MET A 223 9.19 -11.15 -11.83
C MET A 223 8.03 -12.13 -12.08
N ARG A 224 8.32 -13.43 -12.22
CA ARG A 224 7.28 -14.46 -12.41
C ARG A 224 7.00 -15.26 -11.15
N PHE A 225 7.99 -15.33 -10.27
CA PHE A 225 7.81 -15.89 -8.95
C PHE A 225 6.69 -15.19 -8.19
N HIS A 226 5.84 -16.00 -7.58
CA HIS A 226 4.82 -15.54 -6.67
C HIS A 226 4.80 -16.41 -5.42
N ALA A 227 4.57 -15.78 -4.28
CA ALA A 227 4.43 -16.43 -3.00
C ALA A 227 3.28 -15.84 -2.21
N ARG A 228 2.54 -16.71 -1.53
CA ARG A 228 1.54 -16.35 -0.53
C ARG A 228 1.66 -17.25 0.70
N LEU A 229 1.43 -16.67 1.86
CA LEU A 229 1.24 -17.37 3.12
C LEU A 229 -0.26 -17.66 3.30
N GLN A 230 -0.62 -18.91 3.55
CA GLN A 230 -2.00 -19.34 3.76
C GLN A 230 -2.14 -19.87 5.19
N LYS A 231 -3.06 -19.32 5.98
CA LYS A 231 -3.54 -20.00 7.19
C LYS A 231 -4.46 -21.14 6.76
N LEU A 232 -4.25 -22.36 7.24
CA LEU A 232 -5.10 -23.49 6.85
C LEU A 232 -6.57 -23.19 7.23
N ASN A 233 -7.47 -23.32 6.27
CA ASN A 233 -8.90 -22.97 6.38
C ASN A 233 -9.18 -21.50 6.75
N GLY A 234 -8.24 -20.60 6.50
CA GLY A 234 -8.36 -19.19 6.84
C GLY A 234 -8.00 -18.24 5.69
N LYS A 235 -7.65 -17.01 6.05
CA LYS A 235 -7.16 -16.00 5.10
C LYS A 235 -5.74 -16.30 4.62
N HIS A 236 -5.37 -15.62 3.53
CA HIS A 236 -4.03 -15.64 2.99
C HIS A 236 -3.47 -14.22 2.88
N TRP A 237 -2.15 -14.14 2.82
CA TRP A 237 -1.41 -12.92 2.60
C TRP A 237 -0.46 -13.14 1.43
N MET A 238 -0.54 -12.25 0.45
CA MET A 238 0.43 -12.19 -0.64
C MET A 238 1.76 -11.67 -0.08
N LEU A 239 2.88 -12.20 -0.60
CA LEU A 239 4.23 -11.83 -0.18
C LEU A 239 5.02 -11.21 -1.33
N THR A 240 4.53 -11.40 -2.56
CA THR A 240 5.12 -10.91 -3.79
C THR A 240 4.10 -10.09 -4.55
N GLY A 241 4.53 -9.03 -5.23
CA GLY A 241 3.63 -8.14 -5.93
C GLY A 241 4.35 -7.37 -7.04
N LYS A 242 3.75 -6.26 -7.45
CA LYS A 242 4.38 -5.30 -8.37
C LYS A 242 4.77 -4.04 -7.60
N SER A 243 5.89 -3.43 -8.00
CA SER A 243 6.23 -2.08 -7.55
C SER A 243 5.09 -1.13 -7.89
N LEU A 244 4.84 -0.15 -7.02
CA LEU A 244 3.88 0.91 -7.35
C LEU A 244 4.41 1.89 -8.40
N GLU A 245 5.70 1.91 -8.72
CA GLU A 245 6.32 2.80 -9.74
C GLU A 245 5.80 4.26 -9.64
N GLY A 246 5.67 4.81 -8.43
CA GLY A 246 5.16 6.17 -8.21
C GLY A 246 3.63 6.33 -8.23
N SER A 247 2.87 5.25 -8.43
CA SER A 247 1.40 5.19 -8.24
C SER A 247 1.00 5.14 -6.75
N VAL A 248 1.74 5.84 -5.90
CA VAL A 248 1.55 5.90 -4.45
C VAL A 248 0.11 6.35 -4.14
N PRO A 249 -0.56 5.73 -3.15
CA PRO A 249 -1.86 6.21 -2.70
C PRO A 249 -1.81 7.68 -2.34
N LYS A 250 -2.71 8.46 -2.91
CA LYS A 250 -2.79 9.90 -2.64
C LYS A 250 -4.23 10.34 -2.51
N VAL A 251 -4.50 11.09 -1.45
CA VAL A 251 -5.74 11.84 -1.38
C VAL A 251 -5.54 13.11 -2.18
N VAL A 252 -6.22 13.22 -3.32
CA VAL A 252 -6.10 14.40 -4.18
C VAL A 252 -7.17 15.40 -3.79
N ARG A 253 -6.74 16.46 -3.11
CA ARG A 253 -7.58 17.61 -2.71
C ARG A 253 -7.43 18.77 -3.67
N SER A 254 -8.41 19.68 -3.67
CA SER A 254 -8.27 20.97 -4.34
C SER A 254 -7.09 21.75 -3.73
N GLY A 255 -6.39 22.50 -4.56
CA GLY A 255 -5.36 23.45 -4.11
C GLY A 255 -5.51 24.76 -4.86
N GLN A 256 -4.50 25.63 -4.81
CA GLN A 256 -4.52 26.90 -5.55
C GLN A 256 -4.56 26.71 -7.08
N LYS A 257 -4.05 25.58 -7.58
CA LYS A 257 -4.07 25.22 -8.99
C LYS A 257 -5.08 24.12 -9.28
N ALA A 258 -5.68 24.15 -10.47
CA ALA A 258 -6.47 23.04 -10.97
C ALA A 258 -5.61 21.78 -11.13
N LYS A 259 -6.25 20.62 -11.08
CA LYS A 259 -5.60 19.32 -11.24
C LYS A 259 -6.40 18.45 -12.20
N VAL A 260 -5.72 17.75 -13.10
CA VAL A 260 -6.32 16.71 -13.94
C VAL A 260 -5.87 15.34 -13.42
N ILE A 261 -6.84 14.47 -13.16
CA ILE A 261 -6.60 13.16 -12.56
C ILE A 261 -7.12 12.10 -13.52
N ARG A 262 -6.25 11.14 -13.87
CA ARG A 262 -6.61 9.96 -14.68
C ARG A 262 -6.70 8.73 -13.79
N LYS A 263 -7.90 8.48 -13.28
CA LYS A 263 -8.21 7.25 -12.54
C LYS A 263 -9.59 6.74 -12.91
N TRP A 264 -9.68 5.43 -12.99
CA TRP A 264 -10.94 4.75 -13.17
C TRP A 264 -11.75 4.85 -11.87
N ILE A 265 -12.99 5.32 -12.00
CA ILE A 265 -13.99 5.43 -10.94
C ILE A 265 -15.17 4.58 -11.38
N ASP A 266 -15.79 3.88 -10.45
CA ASP A 266 -16.99 3.10 -10.75
C ASP A 266 -18.08 4.00 -11.35
N ASP A 267 -18.86 3.44 -12.27
CA ASP A 267 -19.94 4.14 -12.99
C ASP A 267 -19.50 5.35 -13.86
N LEU A 268 -18.20 5.56 -14.08
CA LEU A 268 -17.68 6.51 -15.06
C LEU A 268 -17.10 5.79 -16.29
N PRO A 269 -17.25 6.36 -17.51
CA PRO A 269 -16.60 5.87 -18.71
C PRO A 269 -15.08 5.76 -18.58
N PRO A 270 -14.43 4.77 -19.25
CA PRO A 270 -12.98 4.55 -19.13
C PRO A 270 -12.09 5.73 -19.57
N ARG A 271 -12.60 6.63 -20.44
CA ARG A 271 -11.85 7.78 -20.96
C ARG A 271 -12.10 9.08 -20.19
N THR A 272 -12.78 9.02 -19.05
CA THR A 272 -13.06 10.20 -18.22
C THR A 272 -11.79 10.83 -17.67
N LEU A 273 -11.71 12.16 -17.80
CA LEU A 273 -10.79 13.05 -17.10
C LEU A 273 -11.50 13.62 -15.87
N LEU A 274 -10.89 13.48 -14.70
CA LEU A 274 -11.38 14.08 -13.46
C LEU A 274 -10.69 15.44 -13.28
N LEU A 275 -11.47 16.51 -13.33
CA LEU A 275 -10.99 17.89 -13.32
C LEU A 275 -11.30 18.50 -11.96
N LEU A 276 -10.29 18.61 -11.09
CA LEU A 276 -10.44 19.14 -9.74
C LEU A 276 -10.03 20.62 -9.72
N LEU A 277 -11.00 21.50 -9.51
CA LEU A 277 -10.85 22.95 -9.53
C LEU A 277 -10.55 23.50 -8.11
N PRO A 278 -9.95 24.71 -8.00
CA PRO A 278 -9.63 25.30 -6.70
C PRO A 278 -10.84 25.58 -5.79
N ASN A 279 -12.02 25.79 -6.36
CA ASN A 279 -13.27 26.00 -5.62
C ASN A 279 -13.91 24.70 -5.10
N GLN A 280 -13.13 23.62 -4.97
CA GLN A 280 -13.55 22.30 -4.49
C GLN A 280 -14.59 21.58 -5.38
N VAL A 281 -14.74 22.04 -6.63
CA VAL A 281 -15.56 21.36 -7.63
C VAL A 281 -14.72 20.33 -8.36
N LEU A 282 -15.19 19.08 -8.39
CA LEU A 282 -14.66 18.03 -9.23
C LEU A 282 -15.63 17.77 -10.39
N LEU A 283 -15.13 17.75 -11.62
CA LEU A 283 -15.92 17.45 -12.82
C LEU A 283 -15.41 16.18 -13.48
N ALA A 284 -16.32 15.32 -13.93
CA ALA A 284 -16.02 14.18 -14.77
C ALA A 284 -16.27 14.54 -16.24
N TYR A 285 -15.21 14.82 -17.00
CA TYR A 285 -15.28 15.08 -18.44
C TYR A 285 -14.95 13.80 -19.21
N ASP A 286 -15.93 13.25 -19.95
CA ASP A 286 -15.70 12.11 -20.83
C ASP A 286 -15.16 12.56 -22.19
N SER A 287 -13.87 12.29 -22.43
CA SER A 287 -13.22 12.68 -23.68
C SER A 287 -13.68 11.84 -24.89
N ALA A 288 -14.47 10.78 -24.68
CA ALA A 288 -15.04 9.98 -25.77
C ALA A 288 -16.34 10.58 -26.34
N SER A 289 -17.07 11.35 -25.53
CA SER A 289 -18.36 11.93 -25.89
C SER A 289 -18.39 13.46 -25.90
N GLY A 290 -17.33 14.11 -25.40
CA GLY A 290 -17.27 15.57 -25.30
C GLY A 290 -18.17 16.15 -24.20
N LYS A 291 -18.58 15.33 -23.22
CA LYS A 291 -19.54 15.72 -22.18
C LYS A 291 -18.90 15.80 -20.80
N ILE A 292 -19.31 16.78 -20.01
CA ILE A 292 -19.25 16.67 -18.55
C ILE A 292 -20.44 15.81 -18.12
N ILE A 293 -20.16 14.64 -17.55
CA ILE A 293 -21.17 13.63 -17.21
C ILE A 293 -21.66 13.77 -15.77
N LYS A 294 -20.78 14.16 -14.86
CA LYS A 294 -21.05 14.31 -13.42
C LYS A 294 -20.15 15.38 -12.82
N GLY A 295 -20.51 15.84 -11.63
CA GLY A 295 -19.65 16.70 -10.82
C GLY A 295 -20.02 16.66 -9.35
N TRP A 296 -19.08 17.04 -8.48
CA TRP A 296 -19.21 16.98 -7.04
C TRP A 296 -18.66 18.25 -6.38
N GLU A 297 -19.28 18.68 -5.28
CA GLU A 297 -18.77 19.72 -4.38
C GLU A 297 -18.02 19.11 -3.19
N SER A 298 -17.13 19.92 -2.59
CA SER A 298 -16.27 19.53 -1.46
C SER A 298 -15.47 18.25 -1.77
N ALA A 299 -15.13 18.07 -3.05
CA ALA A 299 -14.71 16.79 -3.57
C ALA A 299 -13.21 16.56 -3.37
N PHE A 300 -12.85 15.37 -2.91
CA PHE A 300 -11.49 14.85 -3.00
C PHE A 300 -11.51 13.43 -3.57
N ILE A 301 -10.43 13.06 -4.25
CA ILE A 301 -10.28 11.72 -4.80
C ILE A 301 -9.39 10.91 -3.86
N ASN A 302 -9.94 9.83 -3.31
CA ASN A 302 -9.14 8.83 -2.61
C ASN A 302 -8.53 7.89 -3.64
N GLN A 303 -7.34 8.22 -4.14
CA GLN A 303 -6.66 7.38 -5.11
C GLN A 303 -6.09 6.15 -4.40
N THR A 304 -6.71 5.00 -4.64
CA THR A 304 -6.17 3.71 -4.25
C THR A 304 -5.18 3.22 -5.31
N PRO A 305 -3.94 2.83 -4.93
CA PRO A 305 -3.10 2.01 -5.80
C PRO A 305 -3.72 0.62 -5.96
N SER A 306 -3.29 -0.10 -7.00
CA SER A 306 -3.57 -1.53 -7.11
C SER A 306 -2.61 -2.31 -6.19
N LEU A 307 -2.90 -2.35 -4.89
CA LEU A 307 -2.26 -3.23 -3.89
C LEU A 307 -3.22 -4.35 -3.53
N ASP A 308 -2.84 -5.58 -3.24
CA ASP A 308 -3.80 -6.69 -3.10
C ASP A 308 -4.90 -6.42 -2.05
N SER A 309 -4.54 -5.71 -0.98
CA SER A 309 -5.42 -5.19 0.09
C SER A 309 -6.31 -3.99 -0.33
N ARG A 310 -5.92 -3.24 -1.37
CA ARG A 310 -6.64 -2.08 -1.93
C ARG A 310 -7.19 -2.30 -3.34
N SER A 311 -6.77 -3.36 -4.04
CA SER A 311 -7.05 -3.67 -5.46
C SER A 311 -8.49 -4.05 -5.68
N GLN A 312 -9.21 -4.34 -4.58
CA GLN A 312 -10.65 -4.56 -4.61
C GLN A 312 -11.46 -3.30 -4.23
N LYS A 313 -10.86 -2.32 -3.53
CA LYS A 313 -11.51 -1.03 -3.27
C LYS A 313 -11.23 -0.08 -4.44
N LYS A 314 -12.24 0.03 -5.32
CA LYS A 314 -12.26 0.95 -6.46
C LYS A 314 -11.94 2.37 -5.98
N SER A 315 -11.20 3.14 -6.77
CA SER A 315 -11.03 4.57 -6.48
C SER A 315 -12.40 5.24 -6.50
N GLU A 316 -12.64 6.09 -5.52
CA GLU A 316 -13.95 6.73 -5.33
C GLU A 316 -13.79 8.24 -5.20
N VAL A 317 -14.80 8.94 -5.70
CA VAL A 317 -14.96 10.37 -5.43
C VAL A 317 -15.67 10.49 -4.09
N LYS A 318 -15.03 11.17 -3.12
CA LYS A 318 -15.70 11.57 -1.88
C LYS A 318 -16.11 13.03 -2.02
N GLY A 319 -17.41 13.29 -2.03
CA GLY A 319 -17.99 14.62 -2.17
C GLY A 319 -19.50 14.51 -2.36
N LYS A 320 -20.20 15.64 -2.31
CA LYS A 320 -21.65 15.66 -2.57
C LYS A 320 -21.87 15.90 -4.07
N GLU A 321 -22.59 14.99 -4.73
CA GLU A 321 -22.87 15.11 -6.17
C GLU A 321 -23.74 16.35 -6.43
N LEU A 322 -23.38 17.10 -7.48
CA LEU A 322 -24.06 18.31 -7.89
C LEU A 322 -25.11 17.97 -8.95
N THR A 323 -26.35 18.41 -8.73
CA THR A 323 -27.44 18.26 -9.69
C THR A 323 -27.34 19.31 -10.80
N GLY A 324 -27.74 18.95 -12.03
CA GLY A 324 -27.77 19.88 -13.16
C GLY A 324 -26.41 20.31 -13.73
N ILE A 325 -25.30 19.70 -13.28
CA ILE A 325 -23.94 20.08 -13.70
C ILE A 325 -23.50 19.45 -15.03
N ALA A 326 -24.16 18.35 -15.42
CA ALA A 326 -23.88 17.62 -16.64
C ALA A 326 -24.17 18.49 -17.87
N LYS A 327 -23.24 18.51 -18.83
CA LYS A 327 -23.30 19.41 -19.98
C LYS A 327 -22.55 18.83 -21.17
N THR A 328 -23.14 18.92 -22.36
CA THR A 328 -22.43 18.69 -23.61
C THR A 328 -21.55 19.89 -23.91
N ILE A 329 -20.24 19.67 -24.02
CA ILE A 329 -19.24 20.73 -24.28
C ILE A 329 -18.96 20.80 -25.78
N LEU A 330 -18.85 19.64 -26.41
CA LEU A 330 -18.57 19.47 -27.83
C LEU A 330 -19.52 18.42 -28.40
N GLU A 331 -20.01 18.67 -29.61
CA GLU A 331 -20.87 17.75 -30.36
C GLU A 331 -20.10 17.18 -31.55
N GLY A 332 -20.28 15.89 -31.82
CA GLY A 332 -19.66 15.17 -32.93
C GLY A 332 -19.71 13.66 -32.73
N ASP A 333 -19.21 12.90 -33.70
CA ASP A 333 -19.26 11.44 -33.69
C ASP A 333 -17.90 10.81 -33.33
N ARG A 334 -16.80 11.43 -33.77
CA ARG A 334 -15.44 10.91 -33.56
C ARG A 334 -14.60 11.86 -32.73
N PHE A 335 -14.25 11.43 -31.52
CA PHE A 335 -13.40 12.17 -30.59
C PHE A 335 -11.99 11.55 -30.48
N ASN A 336 -10.96 12.40 -30.57
CA ASN A 336 -9.58 12.02 -30.27
C ASN A 336 -8.90 13.08 -29.40
N LEU A 337 -8.75 12.78 -28.11
CA LEU A 337 -8.09 13.66 -27.14
C LEU A 337 -6.62 13.86 -27.54
N LEU A 338 -6.21 15.11 -27.79
CA LEU A 338 -4.83 15.44 -28.17
C LEU A 338 -3.97 15.65 -26.93
N HIS A 339 -4.30 16.63 -26.11
CA HIS A 339 -3.60 16.93 -24.87
C HIS A 339 -4.50 17.72 -23.90
N TYR A 340 -4.09 17.77 -22.64
CA TYR A 340 -4.67 18.63 -21.64
C TYR A 340 -3.55 19.21 -20.77
N GLU A 341 -3.77 20.40 -20.23
CA GLU A 341 -2.82 21.05 -19.33
C GLU A 341 -3.56 21.87 -18.27
N THR A 342 -2.88 22.10 -17.15
CA THR A 342 -3.37 22.99 -16.08
C THR A 342 -2.70 24.35 -16.22
N SER A 343 -3.49 25.41 -16.35
CA SER A 343 -3.01 26.79 -16.37
C SER A 343 -3.62 27.55 -15.20
N GLY A 344 -2.86 27.72 -14.12
CA GLY A 344 -3.35 28.34 -12.89
C GLY A 344 -4.52 27.57 -12.28
N ASP A 345 -5.66 28.23 -12.14
CA ASP A 345 -6.91 27.69 -11.60
C ASP A 345 -7.76 26.94 -12.65
N SER A 346 -7.27 26.85 -13.89
CA SER A 346 -8.04 26.38 -15.04
C SER A 346 -7.43 25.13 -15.66
N VAL A 347 -8.27 24.31 -16.28
CA VAL A 347 -7.85 23.19 -17.12
C VAL A 347 -8.11 23.54 -18.57
N ILE A 348 -7.12 23.34 -19.42
CA ILE A 348 -7.22 23.51 -20.87
C ILE A 348 -7.24 22.12 -21.51
N ILE A 349 -8.19 21.89 -22.42
CA ILE A 349 -8.34 20.63 -23.14
C ILE A 349 -8.32 20.90 -24.64
N ALA A 350 -7.48 20.16 -25.37
CA ALA A 350 -7.45 20.13 -26.82
C ALA A 350 -7.83 18.74 -27.32
N THR A 351 -8.77 18.67 -28.26
CA THR A 351 -9.30 17.43 -28.81
C THR A 351 -9.64 17.59 -30.28
N LEU A 352 -9.57 16.51 -31.06
CA LEU A 352 -10.16 16.46 -32.39
C LEU A 352 -11.61 15.99 -32.26
N VAL A 353 -12.51 16.68 -32.96
CA VAL A 353 -13.91 16.31 -33.14
C VAL A 353 -14.18 16.25 -34.63
N ASP A 354 -14.47 15.05 -35.13
CA ASP A 354 -14.70 14.78 -36.56
C ASP A 354 -13.58 15.31 -37.47
N GLY A 355 -12.34 15.20 -36.99
CA GLY A 355 -11.14 15.64 -37.70
C GLY A 355 -10.80 17.13 -37.54
N GLN A 356 -11.65 17.92 -36.89
CA GLN A 356 -11.37 19.33 -36.58
C GLN A 356 -10.85 19.50 -35.16
N GLN A 357 -9.77 20.27 -35.00
CA GLN A 357 -9.25 20.60 -33.68
C GLN A 357 -10.19 21.58 -32.96
N LYS A 358 -10.56 21.22 -31.74
CA LYS A 358 -11.31 22.05 -30.79
C LYS A 358 -10.46 22.23 -29.54
N LYS A 359 -10.51 23.43 -28.97
CA LYS A 359 -9.87 23.78 -27.70
C LYS A 359 -10.93 24.44 -26.82
N PHE A 360 -10.86 24.18 -25.53
CA PHE A 360 -11.66 24.87 -24.52
C PHE A 360 -10.95 24.84 -23.18
N SER A 361 -11.33 25.75 -22.27
CA SER A 361 -10.90 25.76 -20.89
C SER A 361 -12.10 25.64 -19.94
N ILE A 362 -11.83 25.04 -18.79
CA ILE A 362 -12.74 24.95 -17.66
C ILE A 362 -12.07 25.66 -16.49
N SER A 363 -12.79 26.62 -15.90
CA SER A 363 -12.33 27.42 -14.76
C SER A 363 -13.38 27.42 -13.66
N PRO A 364 -12.98 27.65 -12.39
CA PRO A 364 -13.95 27.84 -11.31
C PRO A 364 -14.84 29.06 -11.58
N GLU A 365 -16.13 28.94 -11.23
CA GLU A 365 -17.06 30.07 -11.24
C GLU A 365 -17.88 30.03 -9.95
N GLY A 366 -17.67 31.01 -9.07
CA GLY A 366 -18.34 31.05 -7.77
C GLY A 366 -18.16 29.77 -6.94
N LYS A 367 -19.14 29.51 -6.07
CA LYS A 367 -19.21 28.30 -5.25
C LYS A 367 -19.95 27.21 -6.04
N ASN A 368 -19.40 26.00 -6.07
CA ASN A 368 -20.04 24.82 -6.64
C ASN A 368 -20.38 24.90 -8.13
N SER A 369 -19.75 25.80 -8.89
CA SER A 369 -19.97 25.95 -10.33
C SER A 369 -18.64 26.11 -11.09
N TYR A 370 -18.73 26.08 -12.41
CA TYR A 370 -17.63 26.20 -13.34
C TYR A 370 -18.07 27.01 -14.55
N LYS A 371 -17.11 27.69 -15.19
CA LYS A 371 -17.30 28.36 -16.48
C LYS A 371 -16.49 27.68 -17.57
N LEU A 372 -16.97 27.81 -18.80
CA LEU A 372 -16.32 27.34 -20.01
C LEU A 372 -15.82 28.54 -20.81
N SER A 373 -14.69 28.38 -21.49
CA SER A 373 -14.23 29.32 -22.52
C SER A 373 -13.71 28.51 -23.71
N PHE A 374 -13.97 28.94 -24.94
CA PHE A 374 -13.64 28.22 -26.17
C PHE A 374 -12.54 28.94 -26.94
#